data_AF-A0A1A9RHV4-F1
#
_entry.id   AF-A0A1A9RHV4-F1
#
_cell.length_a   1.000
_cell.length_b   1.000
_cell.length_c   1.000
_cell.angle_alpha   90.00
_cell.angle_beta   90.00
_cell.angle_gamma   90.00
#
_symmetry.space_group_name_H-M   'P 1'
#
loop_
_entity.id
_entity.type
_entity.pdbx_description
1 polymer ?
#
loop_
_entity_poly.entity_id
_entity_poly.type
_entity_poly.pdbx_seq_one_letter_code
_entity_poly.pdbx_strand_id
1 'polypeptide(L)'
;MSRYRELVQHRLGVLHSGMEMRLARAREQEAFILQVERKLSAGSWDYRMGMTPNFGVVFTVLPCRIPFQEQYQAVKASLAECGEVESDVRDKRPCLHVDSRTDEGIGCCIVFEGDDDGR
;
A
#
# COMPACT_ATOMS: atom_id res chain seq x y z
N MET A 1 -36.02 24.35 -1.55
CA MET A 1 -34.58 24.23 -1.20
C MET A 1 -33.84 25.34 -1.93
N SER A 2 -32.74 25.88 -1.40
CA SER A 2 -31.92 26.86 -2.14
C SER A 2 -31.01 26.14 -3.15
N ARG A 3 -30.72 26.76 -4.29
CA ARG A 3 -29.77 26.24 -5.31
C ARG A 3 -28.42 25.80 -4.72
N TYR A 4 -27.91 26.53 -3.72
CA TYR A 4 -26.70 26.15 -2.99
C TYR A 4 -26.83 24.79 -2.27
N ARG A 5 -27.97 24.55 -1.60
CA ARG A 5 -28.25 23.27 -0.91
C ARG A 5 -28.36 22.10 -1.89
N GLU A 6 -28.94 22.32 -3.07
CA GLU A 6 -28.99 21.30 -4.14
C GLU A 6 -27.59 20.95 -4.66
N LEU A 7 -26.74 21.96 -4.88
CA LEU A 7 -25.33 21.74 -5.26
C LEU A 7 -24.56 20.95 -4.20
N VAL A 8 -24.74 21.31 -2.91
CA VAL A 8 -24.12 20.59 -1.79
C VAL A 8 -24.61 19.14 -1.73
N GLN A 9 -25.92 18.90 -1.82
CA GLN A 9 -26.50 17.56 -1.79
C GLN A 9 -26.00 16.69 -2.95
N HIS A 10 -25.96 17.24 -4.17
CA HIS A 10 -25.41 16.54 -5.32
C HIS A 10 -23.93 16.18 -5.10
N ARG A 11 -23.12 17.12 -4.59
CA ARG A 11 -21.70 16.85 -4.31
C ARG A 11 -21.52 15.78 -3.23
N LEU A 12 -22.32 15.82 -2.17
CA LEU A 12 -22.30 14.80 -1.11
C LEU A 12 -22.69 13.42 -1.65
N GLY A 13 -23.69 13.33 -2.53
CA GLY A 13 -24.09 12.08 -3.17
C GLY A 13 -22.95 11.43 -3.95
N VAL A 14 -22.25 12.20 -4.79
CA VAL A 14 -21.08 11.70 -5.55
C VAL A 14 -19.97 11.23 -4.63
N LEU A 15 -19.66 11.98 -3.57
CA LEU A 15 -18.64 11.60 -2.59
C LEU A 15 -19.00 10.31 -1.85
N HIS A 16 -20.28 10.15 -1.49
CA HIS A 16 -20.77 8.95 -0.80
C HIS A 16 -20.60 7.71 -1.68
N SER A 17 -21.08 7.74 -2.93
CA SER A 17 -20.89 6.63 -3.87
C SER A 17 -19.41 6.31 -4.10
N GLY A 18 -18.56 7.34 -4.22
CA GLY A 18 -17.11 7.15 -4.34
C GLY A 18 -16.44 6.57 -3.09
N MET A 19 -17.01 6.79 -1.90
CA MET A 19 -16.55 6.13 -0.67
C MET A 19 -16.99 4.66 -0.62
N GLU A 20 -18.23 4.36 -0.97
CA GLU A 20 -18.75 2.99 -1.00
C GLU A 20 -17.98 2.10 -1.97
N MET A 21 -17.67 2.61 -3.18
CA MET A 21 -16.85 1.89 -4.16
C MET A 21 -15.45 1.57 -3.62
N ARG A 22 -14.80 2.53 -2.97
CA ARG A 22 -13.47 2.31 -2.38
C ARG A 22 -13.52 1.34 -1.20
N LEU A 23 -14.58 1.38 -0.39
CA LEU A 23 -14.79 0.43 0.71
C LEU A 23 -15.01 -1.00 0.20
N ALA A 24 -15.79 -1.18 -0.87
CA ALA A 24 -15.99 -2.48 -1.49
C ALA A 24 -14.65 -3.06 -1.96
N ARG A 25 -13.85 -2.26 -2.68
CA ARG A 25 -12.51 -2.66 -3.12
C ARG A 25 -11.57 -2.98 -1.96
N ALA A 26 -11.61 -2.21 -0.87
CA ALA A 26 -10.79 -2.48 0.30
C ALA A 26 -11.10 -3.86 0.93
N ARG A 27 -12.36 -4.29 0.91
CA ARG A 27 -12.77 -5.63 1.37
C ARG A 27 -12.25 -6.73 0.45
N GLU A 28 -12.30 -6.53 -0.86
CA GLU A 28 -11.74 -7.46 -1.85
C GLU A 28 -10.22 -7.58 -1.68
N GLN A 29 -9.55 -6.48 -1.33
CA GLN A 29 -8.10 -6.42 -1.16
C GLN A 29 -7.59 -7.17 0.08
N GLU A 30 -8.42 -7.39 1.10
CA GLU A 30 -8.02 -7.90 2.42
C GLU A 30 -7.24 -9.22 2.32
N ALA A 31 -7.72 -10.18 1.54
CA ALA A 31 -7.08 -11.49 1.41
C ALA A 31 -5.65 -11.38 0.86
N PHE A 32 -5.43 -10.50 -0.12
CA PHE A 32 -4.12 -10.24 -0.70
C PHE A 32 -3.19 -9.53 0.29
N ILE A 33 -3.70 -8.54 1.03
CA ILE A 33 -2.92 -7.84 2.06
C ILE A 33 -2.45 -8.79 3.15
N LEU A 34 -3.31 -9.70 3.62
CA LEU A 34 -2.94 -10.71 4.60
C LEU A 34 -1.94 -11.73 4.05
N GLN A 35 -1.90 -11.95 2.73
CA GLN A 35 -0.86 -12.78 2.11
C GLN A 35 0.51 -12.08 2.15
N VAL A 36 0.56 -10.80 1.76
CA VAL A 36 1.77 -9.98 1.81
C VAL A 36 2.28 -9.84 3.24
N GLU A 37 1.39 -9.54 4.19
CA GLU A 37 1.71 -9.44 5.61
C GLU A 37 2.34 -10.74 6.15
N ARG A 38 1.73 -11.89 5.84
CA ARG A 38 2.29 -13.20 6.23
C ARG A 38 3.67 -13.45 5.65
N LYS A 39 3.94 -13.01 4.42
CA LYS A 39 5.28 -13.14 3.82
C LYS A 39 6.31 -12.25 4.52
N LEU A 40 5.96 -11.00 4.82
CA LEU A 40 6.85 -10.12 5.58
C LEU A 40 7.16 -10.69 6.97
N SER A 41 6.14 -11.17 7.69
CA SER A 41 6.30 -11.81 8.99
C SER A 41 7.13 -13.09 8.92
N ALA A 42 6.92 -13.95 7.89
CA ALA A 42 7.71 -15.16 7.70
C ALA A 42 9.18 -14.86 7.41
N GLY A 43 9.46 -13.75 6.71
CA GLY A 43 10.81 -13.22 6.49
C GLY A 43 11.45 -12.58 7.73
N SER A 44 10.75 -12.54 8.87
CA SER A 44 11.18 -11.84 10.10
C SER A 44 11.51 -10.37 9.86
N TRP A 45 10.81 -9.73 8.93
CA TRP A 45 10.93 -8.29 8.69
C TRP A 45 10.06 -7.54 9.68
N ASP A 46 10.63 -6.58 10.39
CA ASP A 46 9.84 -5.64 11.19
C ASP A 46 9.16 -4.63 10.26
N TYR A 47 7.85 -4.41 10.43
CA TYR A 47 7.10 -3.45 9.62
C TYR A 47 5.98 -2.76 10.40
N ARG A 48 5.54 -1.61 9.86
CA ARG A 48 4.30 -0.93 10.24
C ARG A 48 3.33 -0.95 9.07
N MET A 49 2.06 -1.25 9.34
CA MET A 49 1.01 -1.17 8.33
C MET A 49 0.26 0.16 8.45
N GLY A 50 0.03 0.81 7.32
CA GLY A 50 -0.73 2.05 7.21
C GLY A 50 -1.64 2.04 5.98
N MET A 51 -2.49 3.06 5.88
CA MET A 51 -3.45 3.17 4.80
C MET A 51 -3.52 4.63 4.32
N THR A 52 -3.59 4.81 3.00
CA THR A 52 -3.78 6.11 2.36
C THR A 52 -5.25 6.57 2.47
N PRO A 53 -5.56 7.87 2.23
CA PRO A 53 -6.95 8.36 2.19
C PRO A 53 -7.85 7.68 1.14
N ASN A 54 -7.25 6.93 0.20
CA ASN A 54 -7.94 6.18 -0.84
C ASN A 54 -7.96 4.67 -0.57
N PHE A 55 -7.79 4.26 0.69
CA PHE A 55 -7.78 2.85 1.12
C PHE A 55 -6.62 2.00 0.57
N GLY A 56 -5.67 2.60 -0.15
CA GLY A 56 -4.44 1.90 -0.55
C GLY A 56 -3.58 1.58 0.67
N VAL A 57 -3.14 0.33 0.81
CA VAL A 57 -2.32 -0.15 1.92
C VAL A 57 -0.85 0.11 1.69
N VAL A 58 -0.16 0.53 2.75
CA VAL A 58 1.27 0.79 2.76
C VAL A 58 1.92 0.00 3.89
N PHE A 59 2.91 -0.83 3.57
CA PHE A 59 3.80 -1.43 4.55
C PHE A 59 5.09 -0.62 4.64
N THR A 60 5.44 -0.16 5.83
CA THR A 60 6.71 0.50 6.12
C THR A 60 7.65 -0.51 6.76
N VAL A 61 8.59 -1.03 5.99
CA VAL A 61 9.61 -1.97 6.48
C VAL A 61 10.68 -1.18 7.24
N LEU A 62 10.98 -1.60 8.46
CA LEU A 62 11.96 -0.95 9.33
C LEU A 62 13.38 -1.39 8.95
N PRO A 63 14.41 -0.57 9.22
CA PRO A 63 15.80 -0.98 9.06
C PRO A 63 16.09 -2.24 9.88
N CYS A 64 16.95 -3.09 9.34
CA CYS A 64 17.46 -4.25 10.05
C CYS A 64 18.99 -4.29 9.99
N ARG A 65 19.61 -5.35 10.49
CA ARG A 65 21.08 -5.43 10.65
C ARG A 65 21.86 -5.59 9.35
N ILE A 66 21.18 -5.73 8.21
CA ILE A 66 21.82 -5.90 6.90
C ILE A 66 21.77 -4.59 6.10
N PRO A 67 22.68 -4.39 5.14
CA PRO A 67 22.68 -3.21 4.27
C PRO A 67 21.33 -3.02 3.56
N PHE A 68 20.92 -1.76 3.40
CA PHE A 68 19.66 -1.39 2.75
C PHE A 68 19.45 -2.11 1.40
N GLN A 69 20.49 -2.18 0.57
CA GLN A 69 20.39 -2.82 -0.74
C GLN A 69 20.11 -4.32 -0.63
N GLU A 70 20.70 -5.01 0.35
CA GLU A 70 20.45 -6.43 0.60
C GLU A 70 19.03 -6.64 1.13
N GLN A 71 18.60 -5.81 2.10
CA GLN A 71 17.24 -5.82 2.61
C GLN A 71 16.21 -5.60 1.50
N TYR A 72 16.42 -4.58 0.66
CA TYR A 72 15.54 -4.24 -0.45
C TYR A 72 15.39 -5.41 -1.43
N GLN A 73 16.51 -6.05 -1.82
CA GLN A 73 16.45 -7.18 -2.75
C GLN A 73 15.82 -8.41 -2.11
N ALA A 74 16.09 -8.68 -0.82
CA ALA A 74 15.50 -9.81 -0.11
C ALA A 74 13.98 -9.65 0.06
N VAL A 75 13.52 -8.45 0.43
CA VAL A 75 12.10 -8.11 0.52
C VAL A 75 11.44 -8.20 -0.86
N LYS A 76 12.05 -7.63 -1.90
CA LYS A 76 11.55 -7.72 -3.28
C LYS A 76 11.39 -9.17 -3.74
N ALA A 77 12.42 -10.01 -3.52
CA ALA A 77 12.38 -11.41 -3.90
C ALA A 77 11.28 -12.19 -3.15
N SER A 78 11.10 -11.91 -1.85
CA SER A 78 10.06 -12.55 -1.05
C SER A 78 8.64 -12.17 -1.53
N LEU A 79 8.44 -10.90 -1.86
CA LEU A 79 7.14 -10.38 -2.32
C LEU A 79 6.79 -10.82 -3.74
N ALA A 80 7.80 -11.13 -4.56
CA ALA A 80 7.60 -11.70 -5.89
C ALA A 80 6.89 -13.07 -5.84
N GLU A 81 6.81 -13.72 -4.68
CA GLU A 81 5.97 -14.91 -4.52
C GLU A 81 4.48 -14.57 -4.40
N CYS A 82 4.13 -13.39 -3.85
CA CYS A 82 2.74 -12.95 -3.71
C CYS A 82 2.13 -12.42 -5.02
N GLY A 83 2.91 -11.67 -5.79
CA GLY A 83 2.38 -10.91 -6.92
C GLY A 83 3.46 -10.39 -7.85
N GLU A 84 3.06 -9.49 -8.75
CA GLU A 84 3.99 -8.73 -9.58
C GLU A 84 4.60 -7.61 -8.73
N VAL A 85 5.92 -7.47 -8.80
CA VAL A 85 6.64 -6.50 -7.97
C VAL A 85 7.38 -5.51 -8.84
N GLU A 86 6.90 -4.29 -8.85
CA GLU A 86 7.49 -3.17 -9.56
C GLU A 86 8.30 -2.29 -8.60
N SER A 87 9.41 -1.76 -9.09
CA SER A 87 10.25 -0.82 -8.33
C SER A 87 9.90 0.59 -8.75
N ASP A 88 9.65 1.45 -7.77
CA ASP A 88 9.30 2.85 -7.99
C ASP A 88 10.00 3.75 -6.95
N VAL A 89 9.81 5.06 -7.06
CA VAL A 89 10.35 6.07 -6.13
C VAL A 89 9.21 6.96 -5.66
N ARG A 90 8.93 6.91 -4.35
CA ARG A 90 7.94 7.75 -3.68
C ARG A 90 8.62 8.68 -2.70
N ASP A 91 8.36 9.98 -2.82
CA ASP A 91 8.96 11.01 -1.95
C ASP A 91 10.50 10.92 -1.87
N LYS A 92 11.15 10.66 -3.02
CA LYS A 92 12.62 10.42 -3.16
C LYS A 92 13.14 9.16 -2.46
N ARG A 93 12.26 8.28 -1.98
CA ARG A 93 12.62 7.02 -1.36
C ARG A 93 12.22 5.85 -2.26
N PRO A 94 13.07 4.83 -2.41
CA PRO A 94 12.72 3.63 -3.16
C PRO A 94 11.54 2.92 -2.50
N CYS A 95 10.57 2.51 -3.29
CA CYS A 95 9.43 1.72 -2.86
C CYS A 95 9.13 0.58 -3.84
N LEU A 96 8.38 -0.41 -3.37
CA LEU A 96 7.90 -1.52 -4.20
C LEU A 96 6.39 -1.45 -4.30
N HIS A 97 5.87 -1.58 -5.51
CA HIS A 97 4.46 -1.86 -5.75
C HIS A 97 4.30 -3.36 -5.90
N VAL A 98 3.36 -3.94 -5.15
CA VAL A 98 3.08 -5.37 -5.16
C VAL A 98 1.62 -5.52 -5.56
N ASP A 99 1.39 -6.00 -6.77
CA ASP A 99 0.07 -6.12 -7.37
C ASP A 99 -0.32 -7.59 -7.55
N SER A 100 -1.61 -7.88 -7.34
CA SER A 100 -2.16 -9.22 -7.56
C SER A 100 -2.09 -9.58 -9.04
N ARG A 101 -1.66 -10.81 -9.34
CA ARG A 101 -1.64 -11.34 -10.72
C ARG A 101 -3.04 -11.66 -11.25
N THR A 102 -3.97 -11.93 -10.35
CA THR A 102 -5.30 -12.45 -10.67
C THR A 102 -6.37 -11.39 -10.61
N ASP A 103 -6.16 -10.36 -9.78
CA ASP A 103 -7.18 -9.37 -9.44
C ASP A 103 -6.71 -7.97 -9.79
N GLU A 104 -7.22 -7.44 -10.89
CA GLU A 104 -6.83 -6.12 -11.38
C GLU A 104 -7.15 -5.02 -10.35
N GLY A 105 -6.14 -4.21 -10.04
CA GLY A 105 -6.27 -3.12 -9.08
C GLY A 105 -6.22 -3.55 -7.61
N ILE A 106 -5.93 -4.81 -7.30
CA ILE A 106 -5.60 -5.24 -5.94
C ILE A 106 -4.08 -5.18 -5.77
N GLY A 107 -3.60 -4.36 -4.84
CA GLY A 107 -2.16 -4.20 -4.62
C GLY A 107 -1.82 -3.35 -3.40
N CYS A 108 -0.56 -3.39 -2.99
CA CYS A 108 -0.04 -2.58 -1.89
C CYS A 108 1.32 -1.97 -2.22
N CYS A 109 1.67 -0.93 -1.47
CA CYS A 109 2.97 -0.29 -1.56
C CYS A 109 3.84 -0.70 -0.36
N ILE A 110 5.10 -1.02 -0.62
CA ILE A 110 6.12 -1.26 0.40
C ILE A 110 7.10 -0.11 0.35
N VAL A 111 7.18 0.63 1.45
CA VAL A 111 8.18 1.67 1.64
C VAL A 111 9.19 1.18 2.65
N PHE A 112 10.42 1.63 2.50
CA PHE A 112 11.49 1.31 3.44
C PHE A 112 11.78 2.57 4.26
N GLU A 113 11.75 2.43 5.57
CA GLU A 113 12.27 3.46 6.44
C GLU A 113 13.80 3.38 6.34
N GLY A 114 14.38 4.37 5.69
CA GLY A 114 15.83 4.58 5.75
C GLY A 114 16.17 5.31 7.03
N ASP A 115 17.40 5.13 7.51
CA ASP A 115 18.04 6.16 8.33
C ASP A 115 17.99 7.46 7.52
N ASP A 116 17.14 8.39 7.94
CA ASP A 116 17.21 9.78 7.52
C ASP A 116 18.47 10.34 8.18
N ASP A 117 19.65 9.92 7.72
CA ASP A 117 20.90 10.61 7.98
C ASP A 117 20.81 11.92 7.18
N GLY A 118 20.06 12.86 7.74
CA GLY A 118 20.07 14.27 7.39
C GLY A 118 21.45 14.87 7.67
N ARG A 119 22.42 14.53 6.81
CA ARG A 119 23.71 15.20 6.68
C ARG A 119 23.81 15.96 5.37
#